data_AF-A0A3A1Y955-F1
#
_entry.id   AF-A0A3A1Y955-F1
#
_cell.length_a   1.000
_cell.length_b   1.000
_cell.length_c   1.000
_cell.angle_alpha   90.00
_cell.angle_beta   90.00
_cell.angle_gamma   90.00
#
_symmetry.space_group_name_H-M   'P 1'
#
loop_
_entity.id
_entity.type
_entity.pdbx_description
1 polymer ?
#
loop_
_entity_poly.entity_id
_entity_poly.type
_entity_poly.pdbx_seq_one_letter_code
_entity_poly.pdbx_strand_id
1 'polypeptide(L)'
;DENSSNAICVLVEVIAKKSQNIPWKISINKESQNNERIRKISIDKFYEIITGDKEAFKKLCDQLIITINKIAIEKNNDNFILGNNTVLQELEEIDKDKLLALYKLAFSTYQGF
;
A
#
# COMPACT_ATOMS: atom_id res chain seq x y z
N ASP A 1 -7.77 -34.88 15.29
CA ASP A 1 -7.31 -33.92 16.31
C ASP A 1 -6.47 -32.84 15.68
N GLU A 2 -6.93 -31.59 15.76
CA GLU A 2 -6.11 -30.41 16.09
C GLU A 2 -7.00 -29.18 15.92
N ASN A 3 -7.73 -28.91 17.00
CA ASN A 3 -8.51 -27.71 17.21
C ASN A 3 -7.59 -26.49 16.97
N SER A 4 -7.90 -25.70 15.94
CA SER A 4 -7.18 -24.53 15.42
C SER A 4 -7.08 -23.37 16.42
N SER A 5 -6.37 -23.59 17.52
CA SER A 5 -6.33 -22.71 18.69
C SER A 5 -5.16 -21.72 18.69
N ASN A 6 -4.34 -21.68 17.63
CA ASN A 6 -3.12 -20.85 17.53
C ASN A 6 -3.09 -19.87 16.34
N ALA A 7 -4.20 -19.64 15.64
CA ALA A 7 -4.24 -18.69 14.52
C ALA A 7 -4.00 -17.24 15.01
N ILE A 8 -3.25 -16.46 14.21
CA ILE A 8 -3.03 -15.03 14.41
C ILE A 8 -3.83 -14.27 13.34
N CYS A 9 -4.65 -13.32 13.78
CA CYS A 9 -5.38 -12.40 12.92
C CYS A 9 -4.59 -11.10 12.80
N VAL A 10 -4.37 -10.62 11.57
CA VAL A 10 -3.57 -9.41 11.32
C VAL A 10 -4.32 -8.39 10.46
N LEU A 11 -4.33 -7.14 10.91
CA LEU A 11 -4.62 -5.97 10.09
C LEU A 11 -3.29 -5.47 9.51
N VAL A 12 -3.14 -5.57 8.18
CA VAL A 12 -1.94 -5.10 7.48
C VAL A 12 -2.13 -3.66 7.02
N GLU A 13 -1.26 -2.76 7.48
CA GLU A 13 -1.19 -1.38 7.01
C GLU A 13 -0.18 -1.26 5.86
N VAL A 14 -0.69 -1.02 4.65
CA VAL A 14 0.14 -0.81 3.45
C VAL A 14 1.01 0.44 3.58
N ILE A 15 0.45 1.52 4.13
CA ILE A 15 1.17 2.78 4.37
C ILE A 15 1.13 3.07 5.87
N ALA A 16 1.88 2.29 6.65
CA ALA A 16 2.03 2.50 8.08
C ALA A 16 2.96 3.70 8.37
N LYS A 17 2.73 4.40 9.49
CA LYS A 17 3.63 5.50 9.93
C LYS A 17 5.04 5.03 10.29
N LYS A 18 5.18 3.76 10.67
CA LYS A 18 6.44 3.12 11.07
C LYS A 18 6.35 1.62 10.84
N SER A 19 7.50 0.99 10.66
CA SER A 19 7.63 -0.47 10.70
C SER A 19 7.18 -0.98 12.08
N GLN A 20 6.16 -1.81 12.13
CA GLN A 20 5.55 -2.24 13.39
C GLN A 20 4.86 -3.60 13.28
N ASN A 21 4.85 -4.31 14.41
CA ASN A 21 4.04 -5.50 14.62
C ASN A 21 3.55 -5.48 16.07
N ILE A 22 2.39 -4.89 16.31
CA ILE A 22 1.88 -4.61 17.65
C ILE A 22 0.48 -5.23 17.86
N PRO A 23 0.10 -5.56 19.10
CA PRO A 23 -1.28 -5.94 19.40
C PRO A 23 -2.24 -4.84 18.96
N TRP A 24 -3.31 -5.23 18.28
CA TRP A 24 -4.37 -4.29 17.90
C TRP A 24 -5.28 -4.10 19.10
N LYS A 25 -5.01 -3.04 19.87
CA LYS A 25 -5.84 -2.66 21.02
C LYS A 25 -7.09 -1.97 20.52
N ILE A 26 -8.24 -2.60 20.78
CA ILE A 26 -9.56 -2.03 20.50
C ILE A 26 -10.36 -1.93 21.80
N SER A 27 -11.11 -0.84 21.93
CA SER A 27 -12.08 -0.71 23.02
C SER A 27 -13.46 -1.07 22.51
N ILE A 28 -14.05 -2.14 23.02
CA ILE A 28 -15.43 -2.53 22.72
C ILE A 28 -16.23 -2.26 24.00
N ASN A 29 -17.31 -1.49 23.92
CA ASN A 29 -18.19 -1.18 25.05
C ASN A 29 -17.46 -0.60 26.29
N LYS A 30 -16.44 0.24 26.07
CA LYS A 30 -15.57 0.84 27.11
C LYS A 30 -14.61 -0.13 27.80
N GLU A 31 -14.56 -1.39 27.38
CA GLU A 31 -13.58 -2.36 27.86
C GLU A 31 -12.44 -2.51 26.83
N SER A 32 -11.20 -2.39 27.31
CA SER A 32 -10.00 -2.55 26.50
C SER A 32 -9.76 -4.04 26.24
N GLN A 33 -9.97 -4.48 25.00
CA GLN A 33 -9.65 -5.83 24.56
C GLN A 33 -8.20 -5.87 24.09
N ASN A 34 -7.35 -6.62 24.79
CA ASN A 34 -5.95 -6.83 24.42
C ASN A 34 -5.71 -8.33 24.19
N ASN A 35 -5.89 -8.77 22.95
CA ASN A 35 -5.58 -10.14 22.55
C ASN A 35 -4.29 -10.12 21.70
N GLU A 36 -3.23 -10.75 22.20
CA GLU A 36 -1.93 -10.82 21.51
C GLU A 36 -1.98 -11.46 20.12
N ARG A 37 -3.04 -12.25 19.84
CA ARG A 37 -3.28 -12.90 18.55
C ARG A 37 -3.95 -11.99 17.52
N ILE A 38 -4.45 -10.83 17.93
CA ILE A 38 -5.03 -9.83 17.03
C ILE A 38 -4.02 -8.70 16.92
N ARG A 39 -3.40 -8.55 15.75
CA ARG A 39 -2.26 -7.66 15.58
C ARG A 39 -2.47 -6.67 14.45
N LYS A 40 -1.86 -5.51 14.58
CA LYS A 40 -1.73 -4.51 13.54
C LYS A 40 -0.27 -4.46 13.12
N ILE A 41 -0.02 -4.79 11.85
CA ILE A 41 1.33 -4.93 11.32
C ILE A 41 1.51 -4.04 10.09
N SER A 42 2.71 -3.49 9.91
CA SER A 42 3.06 -2.80 8.67
C SER A 42 3.36 -3.81 7.55
N ILE A 43 3.18 -3.38 6.30
CA ILE A 43 3.38 -4.26 5.14
C ILE A 43 4.78 -4.87 5.05
N ASP A 44 5.82 -4.14 5.43
CA ASP A 44 7.19 -4.67 5.48
C ASP A 44 7.31 -5.83 6.47
N LYS A 45 6.65 -5.73 7.64
CA LYS A 45 6.59 -6.82 8.62
C LYS A 45 5.75 -7.99 8.16
N PHE A 46 4.67 -7.74 7.42
CA PHE A 46 3.91 -8.81 6.78
C PHE A 46 4.79 -9.63 5.83
N TYR A 47 5.52 -8.97 4.92
CA TYR A 47 6.43 -9.67 4.00
C TYR A 47 7.59 -10.36 4.74
N GLU A 48 8.16 -9.75 5.79
CA GLU A 48 9.17 -10.40 6.64
C GLU A 48 8.66 -11.72 7.23
N ILE A 49 7.43 -11.73 7.75
CA ILE A 49 6.83 -12.93 8.37
C ILE A 49 6.61 -14.04 7.35
N ILE A 50 6.07 -13.71 6.17
CA ILE A 50 5.71 -14.71 5.16
C ILE A 50 6.96 -15.28 4.45
N THR A 51 7.98 -14.44 4.26
CA THR A 51 9.16 -14.82 3.47
C THR A 51 10.37 -15.23 4.31
N GLY A 52 10.41 -14.83 5.59
CA GLY A 52 11.58 -14.93 6.45
C GLY A 52 12.67 -13.87 6.17
N ASP A 53 12.44 -12.96 5.21
CA ASP A 53 13.39 -11.94 4.79
C ASP A 53 12.91 -10.53 5.16
N LYS A 54 13.67 -9.87 6.04
CA LYS A 54 13.39 -8.51 6.54
C LYS A 54 13.33 -7.45 5.42
N GLU A 55 13.97 -7.73 4.30
CA GLU A 55 14.04 -6.81 3.16
C GLU A 55 13.10 -7.21 2.02
N ALA A 56 12.26 -8.23 2.19
CA ALA A 56 11.40 -8.75 1.11
C ALA A 56 10.51 -7.68 0.49
N PHE A 57 9.88 -6.82 1.29
CA PHE A 57 9.06 -5.73 0.76
C PHE A 57 9.90 -4.68 0.01
N LYS A 58 11.09 -4.35 0.51
CA LYS A 58 12.02 -3.45 -0.18
C LYS A 58 12.42 -4.03 -1.54
N LYS A 59 12.82 -5.31 -1.58
CA LYS A 59 13.20 -6.02 -2.81
C LYS A 59 12.05 -6.05 -3.81
N LEU A 60 10.81 -6.24 -3.34
CA LEU A 60 9.62 -6.13 -4.17
C LEU A 60 9.48 -4.73 -4.78
N CYS A 61 9.61 -3.67 -3.97
CA CYS A 61 9.57 -2.29 -4.46
C CYS A 61 10.70 -1.99 -5.46
N ASP A 62 11.92 -2.42 -5.19
CA ASP A 62 13.06 -2.25 -6.09
C ASP A 62 12.80 -2.96 -7.43
N GLN A 63 12.29 -4.21 -7.37
CA GLN A 63 11.95 -4.97 -8.56
C GLN A 63 10.78 -4.35 -9.34
N LEU A 64 9.79 -3.76 -8.65
CA LEU A 64 8.72 -3.00 -9.29
C LEU A 64 9.28 -1.84 -10.12
N ILE A 65 10.20 -1.05 -9.55
CA ILE A 65 10.86 0.05 -10.28
C ILE A 65 11.65 -0.47 -11.49
N ILE A 66 12.45 -1.53 -11.33
CA ILE A 66 13.20 -2.15 -12.43
C ILE A 66 12.24 -2.61 -13.54
N THR A 67 11.14 -3.26 -13.17
CA THR A 67 10.17 -3.81 -14.13
C THR A 67 9.45 -2.68 -14.88
N ILE A 68 9.04 -1.62 -14.18
CA ILE A 68 8.45 -0.42 -14.80
C ILE A 68 9.43 0.20 -15.80
N ASN A 69 10.71 0.35 -15.42
CA ASN A 69 11.73 0.93 -16.29
C ASN A 69 12.04 0.05 -17.51
N LYS A 70 12.14 -1.28 -17.33
CA LYS A 70 12.33 -2.21 -18.45
C LYS A 70 11.17 -2.12 -19.43
N ILE A 71 9.95 -2.17 -18.92
CA ILE A 71 8.75 -1.99 -19.74
C ILE A 71 8.77 -0.62 -20.43
N ALA A 72 9.18 0.46 -19.76
CA ALA A 72 9.28 1.79 -20.37
C ALA A 72 10.38 1.89 -21.44
N ILE A 73 11.51 1.20 -21.28
CA ILE A 73 12.63 1.20 -22.23
C ILE A 73 12.34 0.29 -23.43
N GLU A 74 11.78 -0.91 -23.20
CA GLU A 74 11.34 -1.82 -24.26
C GLU A 74 10.24 -1.17 -25.14
N LYS A 75 9.48 -0.22 -24.59
CA LYS A 75 8.50 0.61 -25.31
C LYS A 75 9.12 1.67 -26.23
N ASN A 76 10.42 1.95 -26.14
CA ASN A 76 11.12 2.82 -27.11
C ASN A 76 11.56 2.04 -28.38
N ASN A 77 11.29 0.74 -28.47
CA ASN A 77 11.43 -0.05 -29.68
C ASN A 77 10.06 -0.15 -30.40
N ASP A 78 9.71 0.93 -31.10
CA ASP A 78 8.82 1.10 -32.26
C ASP A 78 7.42 0.45 -32.40
N ASN A 79 6.92 -0.44 -31.52
CA ASN A 79 5.60 -1.07 -31.77
C ASN A 79 4.68 -1.25 -30.55
N PHE A 80 4.97 -0.59 -29.42
CA PHE A 80 4.04 -0.55 -28.30
C PHE A 80 3.48 0.88 -28.16
N ILE A 81 2.18 1.06 -28.35
CA ILE A 81 1.50 2.32 -28.06
C ILE A 81 1.59 2.51 -26.54
N LEU A 82 2.63 3.21 -26.10
CA LEU A 82 2.69 3.80 -24.77
C LEU A 82 1.47 4.70 -24.70
N GLY A 83 0.40 4.26 -24.01
CA GLY A 83 -0.72 5.15 -23.71
C GLY A 83 -0.11 6.46 -23.24
N ASN A 84 -0.42 7.54 -23.96
CA ASN A 84 0.20 8.85 -23.76
C ASN A 84 0.28 9.08 -22.24
N ASN A 85 1.46 9.45 -21.72
CA ASN A 85 1.56 9.76 -20.29
C ASN A 85 0.80 11.06 -20.04
N THR A 86 -0.51 10.91 -19.88
CA THR A 86 -1.50 11.96 -19.76
C THR A 86 -1.67 12.41 -18.33
N VAL A 87 -1.01 11.77 -17.35
CA VAL A 87 -1.19 12.12 -15.93
C VAL A 87 -0.99 13.61 -15.67
N LEU A 88 0.02 14.24 -16.28
CA LEU A 88 0.23 15.67 -16.15
C LEU A 88 -0.84 16.50 -16.88
N GLN A 89 -1.32 16.03 -18.03
CA GLN A 89 -2.41 16.69 -18.78
C GLN A 89 -3.74 16.56 -18.05
N GLU A 90 -4.08 15.37 -17.55
CA GLU A 90 -5.24 15.05 -16.72
C GLU A 90 -5.25 15.88 -15.43
N LEU A 91 -4.09 16.04 -14.78
CA LEU A 91 -3.98 16.93 -13.62
C LEU A 91 -4.19 18.40 -14.00
N GLU A 92 -3.63 18.85 -15.13
CA GLU A 92 -3.83 20.21 -15.64
C GLU A 92 -5.28 20.49 -16.06
N GLU A 93 -6.02 19.47 -16.51
CA GLU A 93 -7.46 19.53 -16.79
C GLU A 93 -8.29 19.70 -15.51
N ILE A 94 -7.85 19.12 -14.38
CA ILE A 94 -8.51 19.25 -13.08
C ILE A 94 -8.21 20.61 -12.43
N ASP A 95 -6.94 21.03 -12.43
CA ASP A 95 -6.51 22.34 -11.95
C ASP A 95 -5.12 22.73 -12.49
N LYS A 96 -4.90 24.03 -12.73
CA LYS A 96 -3.58 24.54 -13.12
C LYS A 96 -2.56 24.40 -11.99
N ASP A 97 -3.00 24.45 -10.73
CA ASP A 97 -2.18 24.10 -9.58
C ASP A 97 -2.21 22.58 -9.34
N LYS A 98 -1.07 21.94 -9.53
CA LYS A 98 -0.93 20.47 -9.45
C LYS A 98 -1.27 19.90 -8.08
N LEU A 99 -1.00 20.65 -6.99
CA LEU A 99 -1.34 20.20 -5.64
C LEU A 99 -2.85 20.26 -5.43
N LEU A 100 -3.49 21.31 -5.93
CA LEU A 100 -4.95 21.43 -5.89
C LEU A 100 -5.63 20.38 -6.78
N ALA A 101 -5.05 20.07 -7.94
CA ALA A 101 -5.51 19.00 -8.83
C ALA A 101 -5.45 17.62 -8.13
N LEU A 102 -4.32 17.30 -7.49
CA LEU A 102 -4.17 16.06 -6.72
C LEU A 102 -5.15 16.00 -5.54
N TYR A 103 -5.36 17.12 -4.85
CA TYR A 103 -6.35 17.21 -3.78
C TYR A 103 -7.77 16.92 -4.30
N LYS A 104 -8.21 17.62 -5.34
CA LYS A 104 -9.51 17.40 -5.98
C LYS A 104 -9.68 15.96 -6.45
N LEU A 105 -8.65 15.38 -7.08
CA LEU A 105 -8.66 14.00 -7.53
C LEU A 105 -8.85 13.01 -6.37
N ALA A 106 -8.06 13.17 -5.30
CA ALA A 106 -8.08 12.28 -4.13
C ALA A 106 -9.43 12.31 -3.39
N PHE A 107 -10.10 13.47 -3.38
CA PHE A 107 -11.37 13.67 -2.69
C PHE A 107 -12.60 13.67 -3.62
N SER A 108 -12.43 13.42 -4.92
CA SER A 108 -13.50 13.47 -5.92
C SER A 108 -14.70 12.57 -5.62
N THR A 109 -14.53 11.52 -4.81
CA THR A 109 -15.59 10.60 -4.40
C THR A 109 -16.05 10.80 -2.95
N TYR A 110 -15.56 11.82 -2.26
CA TYR A 110 -15.88 12.09 -0.85
C TYR A 110 -17.06 13.06 -0.76
N GLN A 111 -18.04 12.73 0.08
CA GLN A 111 -19.21 13.58 0.26
C GLN A 111 -18.81 14.94 0.85
N GLY A 112 -19.16 16.02 0.15
CA GLY A 112 -18.85 17.40 0.57
C GLY A 112 -17.57 17.99 -0.04
N PHE A 113 -16.94 17.30 -1.00
CA PHE A 113 -15.84 17.79 -1.83
C PHE A 113 -16.24 17.84 -3.31
#